data_AF-A0AAW9SJD6-F1
#
_entry.id   AF-A0AAW9SJD6-F1
#
_cell.length_a   1.000
_cell.length_b   1.000
_cell.length_c   1.000
_cell.angle_alpha   90.00
_cell.angle_beta   90.00
_cell.angle_gamma   90.00
#
_symmetry.space_group_name_H-M   'P 1'
#
loop_
_entity.id
_entity.type
_entity.pdbx_description
1 polymer ?
#
loop_
_entity_poly.entity_id
_entity_poly.type
_entity_poly.pdbx_seq_one_letter_code
_entity_poly.pdbx_strand_id
1 'polypeptide(L)'
;MLTGLVLFSSCTKKTPKFIYLDKLSEKSYFSGRTYGYSEVFLVENPPEDKAIRDSLKLNYFMKNRIDFCALDGDIHKYAMSFYEKTSCTSHYIDNEEDKRHIIADHCAYDGMGMFFYHRSKEDPNMWYATFPRDFKDTVYCTSGQVEMDTIR
;
A
#
# COMPACT_ATOMS: atom_id res chain seq x y z
N MET A 1 33.30 17.66 44.79
CA MET A 1 32.20 17.99 43.85
C MET A 1 32.23 16.93 42.76
N LEU A 2 31.32 15.95 42.79
CA LEU A 2 31.16 14.97 41.71
C LEU A 2 30.13 15.52 40.72
N THR A 3 30.59 15.90 39.54
CA THR A 3 29.72 16.17 38.39
C THR A 3 29.30 14.83 37.79
N GLY A 4 28.08 14.41 38.10
CA GLY A 4 27.44 13.25 37.49
C GLY A 4 27.17 13.51 36.00
N LEU A 5 27.75 12.67 35.14
CA LEU A 5 27.50 12.66 33.71
C LEU A 5 26.11 12.05 33.46
N VAL A 6 25.13 12.87 33.09
CA VAL A 6 23.81 12.39 32.67
C VAL A 6 23.94 11.87 31.24
N LEU A 7 24.00 10.55 31.08
CA LEU A 7 23.91 9.88 29.78
C LEU A 7 22.46 10.00 29.28
N PHE A 8 22.18 11.03 28.49
CA PHE A 8 21.01 11.05 27.62
C PHE A 8 21.22 9.98 26.55
N SER A 9 20.70 8.78 26.80
CA SER A 9 20.50 7.78 25.75
C SER A 9 19.50 8.36 24.75
N SER A 10 20.02 8.99 23.70
CA SER A 10 19.23 9.43 22.55
C SER A 10 18.63 8.18 21.90
N CYS A 11 17.36 7.89 22.24
CA CYS A 11 16.55 6.99 21.43
C CYS A 11 16.31 7.68 20.09
N THR A 12 17.25 7.56 19.16
CA THR A 12 17.02 7.92 17.76
C THR A 12 15.89 7.04 17.26
N LYS A 13 14.69 7.61 17.12
CA LYS A 13 13.57 6.94 16.47
C LYS A 13 14.03 6.49 15.09
N LYS A 14 13.99 5.18 14.85
CA LYS A 14 14.31 4.61 13.53
C LYS A 14 13.30 5.14 12.52
N THR A 15 13.78 5.50 11.35
CA THR A 15 12.92 6.00 10.27
C THR A 15 12.08 4.87 9.69
N PRO A 16 10.79 5.12 9.38
CA PRO A 16 9.97 4.12 8.70
C PRO A 16 10.55 3.76 7.33
N LYS A 17 10.56 2.47 6.99
CA LYS A 17 11.05 1.98 5.69
C LYS A 17 10.01 1.07 5.05
N PHE A 18 9.70 1.35 3.79
CA PHE A 18 8.83 0.51 2.97
C PHE A 18 9.67 -0.54 2.22
N ILE A 19 9.21 -1.78 2.24
CA ILE A 19 9.83 -2.91 1.55
C ILE A 19 8.78 -3.51 0.62
N TYR A 20 9.03 -3.40 -0.67
CA TYR A 20 8.18 -4.02 -1.69
C TYR A 20 8.37 -5.53 -1.70
N LEU A 21 7.26 -6.27 -1.82
CA LEU A 21 7.27 -7.73 -1.88
C LEU A 21 6.96 -8.20 -3.29
N ASP A 22 7.95 -8.15 -4.20
CA ASP A 22 7.79 -8.52 -5.63
C ASP A 22 7.02 -9.84 -5.82
N LYS A 23 7.34 -10.81 -4.98
CA LYS A 23 6.80 -12.17 -4.99
C LYS A 23 5.30 -12.25 -4.65
N LEU A 24 4.75 -11.25 -3.97
CA LEU A 24 3.32 -11.13 -3.60
C LEU A 24 2.61 -10.04 -4.40
N SER A 25 3.37 -9.26 -5.18
CA SER A 25 2.86 -8.13 -5.92
C SER A 25 2.65 -8.51 -7.38
N GLU A 26 1.48 -9.07 -7.68
CA GLU A 26 1.21 -9.64 -8.99
C GLU A 26 -0.22 -9.43 -9.47
N LYS A 27 -0.40 -9.71 -10.76
CA LYS A 27 -1.70 -9.87 -11.38
C LYS A 27 -2.34 -11.15 -10.85
N SER A 28 -3.50 -11.03 -10.23
CA SER A 28 -4.22 -12.16 -9.66
C SER A 28 -5.71 -12.11 -9.99
N TYR A 29 -6.36 -13.27 -9.85
CA TYR A 29 -7.79 -13.39 -10.10
C TYR A 29 -8.56 -12.96 -8.84
N PHE A 30 -9.24 -11.82 -8.91
CA PHE A 30 -10.14 -11.42 -7.84
C PHE A 30 -11.47 -12.18 -7.96
N SER A 31 -12.16 -12.38 -6.83
CA SER A 31 -13.46 -13.05 -6.79
C SER A 31 -14.41 -12.49 -7.87
N GLY A 32 -15.05 -13.40 -8.63
CA GLY A 32 -16.08 -13.03 -9.62
C GLY A 32 -15.62 -12.82 -11.07
N ARG A 33 -14.49 -13.40 -11.49
CA ARG A 33 -13.97 -13.36 -12.86
C ARG A 33 -13.32 -12.08 -13.36
N THR A 34 -12.67 -11.35 -12.46
CA THR A 34 -12.02 -10.09 -12.82
C THR A 34 -10.55 -10.13 -12.43
N TYR A 35 -9.65 -9.81 -13.35
CA TYR A 35 -8.24 -9.66 -13.00
C TYR A 35 -8.05 -8.36 -12.23
N GLY A 36 -7.22 -8.44 -11.20
CA GLY A 36 -6.71 -7.29 -10.49
C GLY A 36 -5.20 -7.35 -10.39
N TYR A 37 -4.58 -6.23 -10.05
CA TYR A 37 -3.18 -6.14 -9.72
C TYR A 37 -3.05 -5.72 -8.26
N SER A 38 -2.28 -6.44 -7.48
CA SER A 38 -2.01 -6.08 -6.09
C SER A 38 -0.53 -5.80 -5.90
N GLU A 39 -0.22 -4.73 -5.18
CA GLU A 39 1.10 -4.47 -4.63
C GLU A 39 1.06 -4.64 -3.12
N VAL A 40 2.09 -5.28 -2.58
CA VAL A 40 2.21 -5.56 -1.15
C VAL A 40 3.50 -4.98 -0.61
N PHE A 41 3.40 -4.23 0.48
CA PHE A 41 4.53 -3.60 1.15
C PHE A 41 4.57 -3.99 2.63
N LEU A 42 5.76 -4.30 3.13
CA LEU A 42 6.06 -4.26 4.56
C LEU A 42 6.55 -2.87 4.96
N VAL A 43 6.18 -2.46 6.17
CA VAL A 43 6.67 -1.22 6.80
C VAL A 43 7.47 -1.58 8.03
N GLU A 44 8.78 -1.30 8.00
CA GLU A 44 9.66 -1.40 9.16
C GLU A 44 9.56 -0.13 10.01
N ASN A 45 9.54 -0.30 11.33
CA ASN A 45 9.50 0.79 12.31
C ASN A 45 8.37 1.81 12.05
N PRO A 46 7.11 1.38 11.84
CA PRO A 46 6.03 2.33 11.62
C PRO A 46 5.80 3.18 12.87
N PRO A 47 5.31 4.42 12.72
CA PRO A 47 4.87 5.22 13.86
C PRO A 47 3.75 4.52 14.65
N GLU A 48 3.75 4.66 15.97
CA GLU A 48 2.67 4.12 16.82
C GLU A 48 1.35 4.92 16.67
N ASP A 49 1.46 6.21 16.37
CA ASP A 49 0.30 7.07 16.13
C ASP A 49 -0.37 6.73 14.81
N LYS A 50 -1.68 6.43 14.87
CA LYS A 50 -2.46 6.02 13.70
C LYS A 50 -2.55 7.13 12.63
N ALA A 51 -2.75 8.39 13.02
CA ALA A 51 -2.89 9.47 12.07
C ALA A 51 -1.57 9.73 11.31
N ILE A 52 -0.43 9.60 12.01
CA ILE A 52 0.89 9.67 11.38
C ILE A 52 1.09 8.49 10.42
N ARG A 53 0.71 7.26 10.81
CA ARG A 53 0.77 6.10 9.89
C ARG A 53 -0.09 6.28 8.65
N ASP A 54 -1.32 6.76 8.81
CA ASP A 54 -2.26 6.98 7.71
C ASP A 54 -1.70 8.02 6.73
N SER A 55 -1.17 9.13 7.26
CA SER A 55 -0.49 10.16 6.47
C SER A 55 0.75 9.62 5.76
N LEU A 56 1.55 8.79 6.44
CA LEU A 56 2.76 8.17 5.88
C LEU A 56 2.41 7.26 4.68
N LYS A 57 1.39 6.41 4.81
CA LYS A 57 0.94 5.52 3.71
C LYS A 57 0.38 6.31 2.55
N LEU A 58 -0.45 7.33 2.81
CA LEU A 58 -1.00 8.18 1.76
C LEU A 58 0.12 8.88 0.98
N ASN A 59 1.10 9.47 1.68
CA ASN A 59 2.24 10.10 1.04
C ASN A 59 3.07 9.10 0.21
N TYR A 60 3.27 7.89 0.73
CA TYR A 60 3.95 6.84 -0.01
C TYR A 60 3.18 6.44 -1.28
N PHE A 61 1.88 6.22 -1.16
CA PHE A 61 0.99 5.88 -2.27
C PHE A 61 1.01 6.98 -3.34
N MET A 62 0.79 8.25 -2.98
CA MET A 62 0.79 9.35 -3.95
C MET A 62 2.11 9.48 -4.71
N LYS A 63 3.24 9.10 -4.08
CA LYS A 63 4.57 9.18 -4.68
C LYS A 63 4.96 7.95 -5.51
N ASN A 64 4.49 6.76 -5.13
CA ASN A 64 5.01 5.49 -5.66
C ASN A 64 3.93 4.60 -6.28
N ARG A 65 2.66 5.02 -6.29
CA ARG A 65 1.61 4.28 -7.01
C ARG A 65 2.03 4.08 -8.46
N ILE A 66 1.75 2.90 -8.97
CA ILE A 66 1.97 2.60 -10.37
C ILE A 66 1.18 3.55 -11.27
N ASP A 67 1.61 3.64 -12.52
CA ASP A 67 0.81 4.28 -13.56
C ASP A 67 -0.40 3.41 -13.89
N PHE A 68 -1.57 3.80 -13.38
CA PHE A 68 -2.85 3.15 -13.68
C PHE A 68 -3.14 3.05 -15.17
N CYS A 69 -2.59 3.95 -15.98
CA CYS A 69 -2.81 4.01 -17.42
C CYS A 69 -1.92 3.04 -18.19
N ALA A 70 -0.85 2.55 -17.56
CA ALA A 70 0.03 1.52 -18.09
C ALA A 70 -0.43 0.08 -17.73
N LEU A 71 -1.48 -0.08 -16.90
CA LEU A 71 -2.02 -1.38 -16.57
C LEU A 71 -2.73 -2.03 -17.76
N ASP A 72 -2.54 -3.34 -17.93
CA ASP A 72 -3.22 -4.13 -18.96
C ASP A 72 -4.74 -3.89 -18.95
N GLY A 73 -5.35 -3.89 -20.14
CA GLY A 73 -6.78 -3.62 -20.31
C GLY A 73 -7.71 -4.59 -19.57
N ASP A 74 -7.23 -5.78 -19.21
CA ASP A 74 -8.00 -6.78 -18.47
C ASP A 74 -7.89 -6.63 -16.94
N ILE A 75 -7.02 -5.75 -16.43
CA ILE A 75 -6.98 -5.36 -15.03
C ILE A 75 -8.10 -4.36 -14.76
N HIS A 76 -8.99 -4.69 -13.84
CA HIS A 76 -10.09 -3.80 -13.44
C HIS A 76 -10.06 -3.43 -11.96
N LYS A 77 -9.14 -4.01 -11.20
CA LYS A 77 -8.96 -3.76 -9.77
C LYS A 77 -7.50 -3.53 -9.49
N TYR A 78 -7.21 -2.57 -8.64
CA TYR A 78 -5.87 -2.34 -8.15
C TYR A 78 -5.89 -2.21 -6.63
N ALA A 79 -4.95 -2.86 -5.96
CA ALA A 79 -4.76 -2.79 -4.53
C ALA A 79 -3.31 -2.46 -4.19
N MET A 80 -3.09 -1.52 -3.26
CA MET A 80 -1.80 -1.35 -2.59
C MET A 80 -2.00 -1.61 -1.10
N SER A 81 -1.48 -2.74 -0.61
CA SER A 81 -1.65 -3.20 0.76
C SER A 81 -0.37 -2.98 1.58
N PHE A 82 -0.55 -2.50 2.81
CA PHE A 82 0.54 -2.25 3.75
C PHE A 82 0.39 -3.13 4.98
N TYR A 83 1.49 -3.74 5.39
CA TYR A 83 1.60 -4.54 6.61
C TYR A 83 2.79 -4.11 7.44
N GLU A 84 2.70 -4.21 8.76
CA GLU A 84 3.84 -3.98 9.62
C GLU A 84 4.83 -5.14 9.50
N LYS A 85 6.13 -4.84 9.49
CA LYS A 85 7.16 -5.88 9.56
C LYS A 85 7.29 -6.37 11.01
N THR A 86 6.68 -7.52 11.28
CA THR A 86 6.73 -8.23 12.56
C THR A 86 7.38 -9.59 12.37
N SER A 87 7.49 -10.36 13.45
CA SER A 87 7.88 -11.77 13.36
C SER A 87 6.88 -12.59 12.54
N CYS A 88 5.58 -12.29 12.61
CA CYS A 88 4.56 -13.00 11.84
C CYS A 88 4.73 -12.76 10.35
N THR A 89 4.74 -11.48 9.92
CA THR A 89 4.85 -11.16 8.49
C THR A 89 6.19 -11.57 7.90
N SER A 90 7.28 -11.50 8.68
CA SER A 90 8.59 -12.00 8.25
C SER A 90 8.56 -13.53 8.08
N HIS A 91 8.01 -14.27 9.06
CA HIS A 91 7.90 -15.73 8.97
C HIS A 91 7.06 -16.17 7.78
N TYR A 92 5.91 -15.52 7.56
CA TYR A 92 5.03 -15.79 6.42
C TYR A 92 5.77 -15.66 5.08
N ILE A 93 6.50 -14.56 4.90
CA ILE A 93 7.23 -14.28 3.65
C ILE A 93 8.37 -15.28 3.41
N ASP A 94 9.02 -15.73 4.48
CA ASP A 94 10.18 -16.62 4.39
C ASP A 94 9.78 -18.09 4.18
N ASN A 95 8.57 -18.51 4.56
CA ASN A 95 8.20 -19.94 4.66
C ASN A 95 6.99 -20.37 3.83
N GLU A 96 6.09 -19.47 3.43
CA GLU A 96 4.89 -19.86 2.68
C GLU A 96 5.17 -19.91 1.18
N GLU A 97 5.31 -21.13 0.64
CA GLU A 97 5.60 -21.39 -0.78
C GLU A 97 4.44 -20.99 -1.71
N ASP A 98 3.19 -21.18 -1.26
CA ASP A 98 1.97 -20.86 -2.02
C ASP A 98 1.37 -19.53 -1.54
N LYS A 99 1.98 -18.47 -2.05
CA LYS A 99 1.72 -17.03 -1.82
C LYS A 99 0.31 -16.52 -2.13
N ARG A 100 -0.62 -17.43 -2.44
CA ARG A 100 -2.02 -17.13 -2.73
C ARG A 100 -2.83 -16.89 -1.46
N HIS A 101 -2.32 -17.31 -0.31
CA HIS A 101 -2.91 -16.98 0.98
C HIS A 101 -2.66 -15.50 1.27
N ILE A 102 -3.67 -14.81 1.78
CA ILE A 102 -3.56 -13.37 2.01
C ILE A 102 -2.79 -13.22 3.32
N ILE A 103 -1.74 -12.37 3.39
CA ILE A 103 -1.03 -12.07 4.67
C ILE A 103 -2.04 -11.73 5.77
N ALA A 104 -3.16 -11.10 5.42
CA ALA A 104 -4.26 -10.78 6.32
C ALA A 104 -4.88 -12.01 7.01
N ASP A 105 -4.86 -13.20 6.41
CA ASP A 105 -5.43 -14.41 7.01
C ASP A 105 -4.51 -14.98 8.11
N HIS A 106 -3.19 -14.84 7.94
CA HIS A 106 -2.19 -15.38 8.87
C HIS A 106 -1.69 -14.36 9.89
N CYS A 107 -1.62 -13.09 9.50
CA CYS A 107 -1.09 -11.97 10.27
C CYS A 107 -2.09 -10.81 10.30
N ALA A 108 -3.36 -11.10 10.60
CA ALA A 108 -4.48 -10.14 10.57
C ALA A 108 -4.22 -8.85 11.35
N TYR A 109 -3.52 -8.95 12.49
CA TYR A 109 -3.21 -7.82 13.37
C TYR A 109 -2.12 -6.89 12.82
N ASP A 110 -1.34 -7.36 11.85
CA ASP A 110 -0.25 -6.59 11.24
C ASP A 110 -0.73 -5.77 10.03
N GLY A 111 -2.01 -5.88 9.67
CA GLY A 111 -2.62 -5.10 8.60
C GLY A 111 -2.62 -3.61 8.92
N MET A 112 -1.87 -2.83 8.16
CA MET A 112 -1.86 -1.37 8.29
C MET A 112 -2.91 -0.69 7.43
N GLY A 113 -3.59 -1.43 6.54
CA GLY A 113 -4.60 -0.90 5.62
C GLY A 113 -4.14 -0.94 4.17
N MET A 114 -4.98 -0.45 3.28
CA MET A 114 -4.75 -0.53 1.84
C MET A 114 -5.35 0.67 1.11
N PHE A 115 -4.90 0.92 -0.12
CA PHE A 115 -5.63 1.71 -1.11
C PHE A 115 -6.21 0.78 -2.15
N PHE A 116 -7.45 1.00 -2.54
CA PHE A 116 -8.15 0.15 -3.49
C PHE A 116 -8.85 0.97 -4.55
N TYR A 117 -8.57 0.64 -5.81
CA TYR A 117 -9.12 1.30 -6.98
C TYR A 117 -9.88 0.31 -7.85
N HIS A 118 -10.95 0.82 -8.45
CA HIS A 118 -11.71 0.13 -9.47
C HIS A 118 -11.58 0.88 -10.78
N ARG A 119 -11.42 0.14 -11.87
CA ARG A 119 -11.61 0.65 -13.22
C ARG A 119 -13.11 0.74 -13.50
N SER A 120 -13.57 1.86 -14.05
CA SER A 120 -14.97 2.01 -14.43
C SER A 120 -15.32 1.05 -15.56
N LYS A 121 -16.56 0.54 -15.50
CA LYS A 121 -17.12 -0.32 -16.54
C LYS A 121 -17.70 0.53 -17.68
N GLU A 122 -18.14 1.74 -17.35
CA GLU A 122 -18.71 2.72 -18.27
C GLU A 122 -17.62 3.44 -19.05
N ASP A 123 -16.50 3.78 -18.39
CA ASP A 123 -15.32 4.39 -19.00
C ASP A 123 -14.04 3.63 -18.58
N PRO A 124 -13.50 2.74 -19.43
CA PRO A 124 -12.28 1.99 -19.15
C PRO A 124 -11.03 2.86 -18.95
N ASN A 125 -11.07 4.14 -19.30
CA ASN A 125 -9.98 5.07 -19.05
C ASN A 125 -10.05 5.70 -17.66
N MET A 126 -11.12 5.46 -16.90
CA MET A 126 -11.29 6.03 -15.56
C MET A 126 -11.03 4.98 -14.47
N TRP A 127 -10.20 5.36 -13.49
CA TRP A 127 -10.00 4.64 -12.25
C TRP A 127 -10.49 5.48 -11.07
N TYR A 128 -11.13 4.86 -10.08
CA TYR A 128 -11.61 5.57 -8.91
C TYR A 128 -11.29 4.82 -7.62
N ALA A 129 -10.87 5.57 -6.60
CA ALA A 129 -10.62 5.05 -5.27
C ALA A 129 -11.95 4.61 -4.62
N THR A 130 -11.92 3.43 -4.02
CA THR A 130 -13.04 2.81 -3.32
C THR A 130 -12.73 2.53 -1.86
N PHE A 131 -11.44 2.43 -1.51
CA PHE A 131 -10.97 2.30 -0.14
C PHE A 131 -9.62 3.03 0.06
N PRO A 132 -9.39 3.68 1.21
CA PRO A 132 -10.32 3.87 2.32
C PRO A 132 -11.51 4.79 1.94
N ARG A 133 -12.65 4.67 2.63
CA ARG A 133 -13.92 5.28 2.19
C ARG A 133 -13.91 6.81 2.19
N ASP A 134 -13.12 7.40 3.07
CA ASP A 134 -12.89 8.82 3.28
C ASP A 134 -11.87 9.40 2.28
N PHE A 135 -11.11 8.56 1.58
CA PHE A 135 -10.24 8.97 0.49
C PHE A 135 -11.00 8.89 -0.84
N LYS A 136 -11.09 10.02 -1.54
CA LYS A 136 -11.71 10.13 -2.86
C LYS A 136 -10.64 10.59 -3.84
N ASP A 137 -10.40 9.77 -4.85
CA ASP A 137 -9.48 10.07 -5.93
C ASP A 137 -10.00 9.42 -7.20
N THR A 138 -9.82 10.12 -8.32
CA THR A 138 -10.20 9.65 -9.64
C THR A 138 -9.05 9.93 -10.59
N VAL A 139 -8.60 8.92 -11.32
CA VAL A 139 -7.52 9.02 -12.30
C VAL A 139 -8.12 8.80 -13.68
N TYR A 140 -7.91 9.74 -14.58
CA TYR A 140 -8.30 9.64 -15.98
C TYR A 140 -7.07 9.36 -16.84
N CYS A 141 -7.13 8.25 -17.57
CA CYS A 141 -6.13 7.84 -18.53
C CYS A 141 -6.50 8.41 -19.89
N THR A 142 -6.04 9.62 -20.16
CA THR A 142 -6.19 10.18 -21.49
C THR A 142 -5.25 9.45 -22.44
N SER A 143 -5.78 9.02 -23.59
CA SER A 143 -4.95 8.71 -24.73
C SER A 143 -4.32 10.01 -25.24
N GLY A 144 -3.18 10.38 -24.66
CA GLY A 144 -2.26 11.38 -25.20
C GLY A 144 -2.26 12.79 -24.62
N GLN A 145 -2.86 13.11 -23.46
CA GLN A 145 -2.65 14.44 -22.83
C GLN A 145 -3.14 14.51 -21.37
N VAL A 146 -2.21 14.60 -20.42
CA VAL A 146 -2.50 14.74 -18.98
C VAL A 146 -3.19 16.08 -18.73
N GLU A 147 -4.48 16.06 -18.39
CA GLU A 147 -5.19 17.19 -17.81
C GLU A 147 -5.51 16.81 -16.35
N MET A 148 -4.81 17.44 -15.40
CA MET A 148 -5.08 17.29 -13.97
C MET A 148 -6.02 18.42 -13.52
N ASP A 149 -7.32 18.14 -13.43
CA ASP A 149 -8.24 19.02 -12.75
C ASP A 149 -8.18 18.76 -11.24
N THR A 150 -7.56 19.71 -10.51
CA THR A 150 -7.64 19.76 -9.05
C THR A 150 -8.78 20.72 -8.69
N ILE A 151 -9.95 20.19 -8.32
CA ILE A 151 -11.01 21.02 -7.73
C ILE A 151 -10.55 21.41 -6.31
N ARG A 152 -10.40 22.72 -6.08
CA ARG A 152 -10.12 23.34 -4.78
C ARG A 152 -11.36 23.38 -3.89
#